data_AF-A0A922FBS0-F1
#
_entry.id   AF-A0A922FBS0-F1
#
_cell.length_a   1.000
_cell.length_b   1.000
_cell.length_c   1.000
_cell.angle_alpha   90.00
_cell.angle_beta   90.00
_cell.angle_gamma   90.00
#
_symmetry.space_group_name_H-M   'P 1'
#
loop_
_entity.id
_entity.type
_entity.pdbx_description
1 polymer ?
#
loop_
_entity_poly.entity_id
_entity_poly.type
_entity_poly.pdbx_seq_one_letter_code
_entity_poly.pdbx_strand_id
1 'polypeptide(L)'
;MRVRNSRYGSFSEMGIFCLPPSGVIPLHNHPGMTVFSKLLFGTVHINSYDWVVDGPSYTSAQLNPSETTAAARLAKVKVDSDFTAPCNTSILYPADGGNMHCFTAVTACAVLDVLGPPYSEPDGRHCTYYREFPFTSFSVDGVSVPEEEREGYAWLQEREIKPEDVSVTIARYRGPEIVDK
;
A
#
# COMPACT_ATOMS: atom_id res chain seq x y z
N MET A 1 15.12 0.72 -9.15
CA MET A 1 16.35 0.13 -9.71
C MET A 1 16.23 -1.38 -9.58
N ARG A 2 16.07 -2.12 -10.67
CA ARG A 2 15.85 -3.56 -10.56
C ARG A 2 17.18 -4.30 -10.43
N VAL A 3 17.57 -4.71 -9.22
CA VAL A 3 18.67 -5.66 -9.04
C VAL A 3 18.10 -7.05 -9.27
N ARG A 4 18.50 -7.71 -10.36
CA ARG A 4 18.11 -9.09 -10.67
C ARG A 4 19.34 -9.98 -10.58
N ASN A 5 19.33 -10.98 -9.69
CA ASN A 5 20.28 -12.08 -9.79
C ASN A 5 19.78 -13.03 -10.90
N SER A 6 20.60 -13.28 -11.92
CA SER A 6 20.17 -13.90 -13.18
C SER A 6 20.16 -15.43 -13.17
N ARG A 7 20.54 -16.08 -12.07
CA ARG A 7 20.63 -17.57 -11.98
C ARG A 7 19.47 -18.24 -11.23
N TYR A 8 18.76 -17.48 -10.40
CA TYR A 8 17.58 -17.89 -9.62
C TYR A 8 16.75 -16.62 -9.53
N GLY A 9 15.44 -16.64 -9.82
CA GLY A 9 14.62 -15.41 -9.90
C GLY A 9 14.91 -14.38 -8.79
N SER A 10 14.70 -13.08 -9.07
CA SER A 10 15.06 -12.01 -8.13
C SER A 10 14.39 -12.20 -6.76
N PHE A 11 15.19 -12.50 -5.72
CA PHE A 11 14.73 -12.64 -4.33
C PHE A 11 14.23 -11.33 -3.72
N SER A 12 14.70 -10.19 -4.24
CA SER A 12 14.25 -8.87 -3.81
C SER A 12 14.31 -7.86 -4.96
N GLU A 13 13.60 -6.74 -4.80
CA GLU A 13 13.66 -5.58 -5.68
C GLU A 13 13.83 -4.30 -4.87
N MET A 14 14.59 -3.34 -5.39
CA MET A 14 14.82 -2.04 -4.73
C MET A 14 14.26 -0.88 -5.57
N GLY A 15 13.38 -0.09 -4.99
CA GLY A 15 12.76 1.08 -5.62
C GLY A 15 13.16 2.36 -4.90
N ILE A 16 13.40 3.45 -5.63
CA ILE A 16 13.36 4.80 -5.04
C ILE A 16 12.24 5.54 -5.73
N PHE A 17 11.26 5.96 -4.95
CA PHE A 17 10.16 6.80 -5.40
C PHE A 17 10.49 8.24 -5.04
N CYS A 18 10.60 9.10 -6.06
CA CYS A 18 10.74 10.54 -5.87
C CYS A 18 9.39 11.19 -6.11
N LEU A 19 8.79 11.77 -5.07
CA LEU A 19 7.48 12.40 -5.16
C LEU A 19 7.64 13.93 -5.12
N PRO A 20 7.03 14.68 -6.06
CA PRO A 20 6.88 16.12 -5.89
C PRO A 20 5.93 16.42 -4.72
N PRO A 21 5.87 17.66 -4.21
CA PRO A 21 4.83 18.06 -3.27
C PRO A 21 3.44 17.70 -3.82
N SER A 22 2.58 17.17 -2.96
CA SER A 22 1.26 16.62 -3.29
C SER A 22 1.27 15.38 -4.20
N GLY A 23 2.43 14.82 -4.53
CA GLY A 23 2.53 13.54 -5.23
C GLY A 23 1.99 12.40 -4.37
N VAL A 24 1.25 11.48 -4.99
CA VAL A 24 0.59 10.38 -4.29
C VAL A 24 1.00 9.03 -4.87
N ILE A 25 1.36 8.10 -3.99
CA ILE A 25 1.29 6.66 -4.28
C ILE A 25 -0.02 6.17 -3.66
N PRO A 26 -1.05 5.85 -4.48
CA PRO A 26 -2.37 5.53 -3.96
C PRO A 26 -2.36 4.26 -3.10
N LEU A 27 -3.42 4.09 -2.33
CA LEU A 27 -3.60 2.93 -1.46
C LEU A 27 -3.50 1.62 -2.26
N HIS A 28 -2.52 0.78 -1.90
CA HIS A 28 -2.25 -0.50 -2.55
C HIS A 28 -1.73 -1.54 -1.56
N ASN A 29 -1.77 -2.82 -1.91
CA ASN A 29 -1.29 -3.94 -1.08
C ASN A 29 0.09 -4.50 -1.51
N HIS A 30 0.63 -5.39 -0.68
CA HIS A 30 1.89 -6.11 -0.89
C HIS A 30 1.70 -7.62 -0.60
N PRO A 31 1.01 -8.39 -1.48
CA PRO A 31 0.56 -9.74 -1.16
C PRO A 31 1.72 -10.73 -1.01
N GLY A 32 1.85 -11.31 0.19
CA GLY A 32 2.91 -12.28 0.49
C GLY A 32 4.31 -11.68 0.62
N MET A 33 4.40 -10.35 0.78
CA MET A 33 5.67 -9.62 0.75
C MET A 33 6.01 -9.03 2.12
N THR A 34 7.30 -8.94 2.40
CA THR A 34 7.86 -8.09 3.45
C THR A 34 8.54 -6.92 2.77
N VAL A 35 8.24 -5.70 3.19
CA VAL A 35 8.82 -4.48 2.59
C VAL A 35 9.46 -3.64 3.69
N PHE A 36 10.73 -3.29 3.47
CA PHE A 36 11.43 -2.28 4.25
C PHE A 36 11.33 -0.95 3.52
N SER A 37 10.87 0.09 4.19
CA SER A 37 10.71 1.41 3.61
C SER A 37 11.49 2.45 4.41
N LYS A 38 12.22 3.32 3.71
CA LYS A 38 12.99 4.40 4.35
C LYS A 38 12.80 5.72 3.61
N LEU A 39 12.29 6.71 4.33
CA LEU A 39 12.32 8.10 3.89
C LEU A 39 13.77 8.61 3.88
N LEU A 40 14.24 9.01 2.70
CA LEU A 40 15.59 9.51 2.49
C LEU A 40 15.69 11.01 2.77
N PHE A 41 14.68 11.78 2.34
CA PHE A 41 14.51 13.21 2.62
C PHE A 41 13.04 13.63 2.48
N GLY A 42 12.70 14.81 3.01
CA GLY A 42 11.37 15.43 2.90
C GLY A 42 10.40 15.02 4.00
N THR A 43 9.12 15.36 3.79
CA THR A 43 7.98 14.96 4.63
C THR A 43 6.94 14.22 3.78
N VAL A 44 6.45 13.10 4.29
CA VAL A 44 5.40 12.29 3.67
C VAL A 44 4.34 11.96 4.71
N HIS A 45 3.08 12.06 4.34
CA HIS A 45 1.96 11.54 5.10
C HIS A 45 1.72 10.09 4.68
N ILE A 46 1.60 9.20 5.67
CA ILE A 46 1.41 7.76 5.45
C ILE A 46 0.10 7.35 6.12
N ASN A 47 -0.80 6.77 5.34
CA ASN A 47 -1.94 5.99 5.85
C ASN A 47 -1.67 4.52 5.56
N SER A 48 -1.79 3.65 6.56
CA SER A 48 -1.62 2.21 6.39
C SER A 48 -2.62 1.40 7.19
N TYR A 49 -2.89 0.20 6.69
CA TYR A 49 -3.95 -0.68 7.15
C TYR A 49 -3.51 -2.14 7.09
N ASP A 50 -4.07 -2.94 7.99
CA ASP A 50 -4.10 -4.40 7.85
C ASP A 50 -5.54 -4.89 7.89
N TRP A 51 -5.81 -6.01 7.22
CA TRP A 51 -7.13 -6.61 7.25
C TRP A 51 -7.51 -7.04 8.66
N VAL A 52 -8.77 -6.85 9.03
CA VAL A 52 -9.31 -7.50 10.23
C VAL A 52 -9.38 -9.01 9.95
N VAL A 53 -8.78 -9.81 10.83
CA VAL A 53 -8.82 -11.29 10.76
C VAL A 53 -10.28 -11.73 10.91
N ASP A 54 -10.74 -12.57 9.98
CA ASP A 54 -12.14 -12.99 9.87
C ASP A 54 -13.14 -11.81 9.86
N GLY A 55 -12.66 -10.65 9.40
CA GLY A 55 -13.43 -9.42 9.34
C GLY A 55 -14.55 -9.50 8.31
N PRO A 56 -15.63 -8.73 8.53
CA PRO A 56 -16.76 -8.65 7.62
C PRO A 56 -16.34 -8.14 6.24
N SER A 57 -17.05 -8.62 5.22
CA SER A 57 -17.04 -8.06 3.88
C SER A 57 -18.45 -7.57 3.56
N TYR A 58 -18.55 -6.35 3.04
CA TYR A 58 -19.79 -5.76 2.55
C TYR A 58 -19.90 -5.97 1.05
N THR A 59 -20.92 -6.71 0.64
CA THR A 59 -21.39 -6.80 -0.75
C THR A 59 -22.79 -6.22 -0.79
N SER A 60 -23.02 -5.13 -1.53
CA SER A 60 -24.39 -4.61 -1.67
C SER A 60 -25.22 -5.62 -2.47
N ALA A 61 -26.24 -6.21 -1.86
CA ALA A 61 -27.21 -7.08 -2.53
C ALA A 61 -28.13 -6.32 -3.54
N GLN A 62 -27.87 -5.03 -3.78
CA GLN A 62 -28.68 -4.13 -4.61
C GLN A 62 -28.04 -3.77 -5.96
N LEU A 63 -26.89 -4.35 -6.31
CA LEU A 63 -26.31 -4.14 -7.63
C LEU A 63 -26.74 -5.24 -8.59
N ASN A 64 -27.05 -4.83 -9.82
CA ASN A 64 -27.46 -5.72 -10.88
C ASN A 64 -26.44 -6.87 -11.03
N PRO A 65 -26.86 -8.12 -11.29
CA PRO A 65 -25.95 -9.26 -11.50
C PRO A 65 -24.92 -9.07 -12.65
N SER A 66 -25.08 -8.00 -13.43
CA SER A 66 -24.21 -7.58 -14.53
C SER A 66 -23.02 -6.72 -14.08
N GLU A 67 -23.01 -6.19 -12.84
CA GLU A 67 -21.96 -5.34 -12.31
C GLU A 67 -21.26 -6.07 -11.16
N THR A 68 -20.19 -6.80 -11.48
CA THR A 68 -19.26 -7.38 -10.50
C THR A 68 -18.52 -6.26 -9.77
N THR A 69 -19.18 -5.59 -8.84
CA THR A 69 -18.49 -4.65 -7.95
C THR A 69 -17.75 -5.43 -6.88
N ALA A 70 -16.47 -5.13 -6.70
CA ALA A 70 -15.66 -5.73 -5.65
C ALA A 70 -16.28 -5.43 -4.27
N ALA A 71 -16.27 -6.42 -3.38
CA ALA A 71 -16.73 -6.26 -2.01
C ALA A 71 -15.82 -5.28 -1.25
N ALA A 72 -16.40 -4.45 -0.39
CA ALA A 72 -15.62 -3.66 0.57
C ALA A 72 -15.29 -4.53 1.78
N ARG A 73 -14.04 -4.54 2.24
CA ARG A 73 -13.60 -5.35 3.38
C ARG A 73 -13.07 -4.48 4.51
N LEU A 74 -13.36 -4.87 5.75
CA LEU A 74 -12.93 -4.11 6.93
C LEU A 74 -11.42 -4.25 7.17
N ALA A 75 -10.77 -3.11 7.39
CA ALA A 75 -9.36 -3.00 7.73
C ALA A 75 -9.17 -2.13 8.98
N LYS A 76 -8.09 -2.40 9.72
CA LYS A 76 -7.67 -1.63 10.89
C LYS A 76 -6.56 -0.68 10.49
N VAL A 77 -6.69 0.59 10.88
CA VAL A 77 -5.64 1.60 10.72
C VAL A 77 -4.42 1.20 11.55
N LYS A 78 -3.24 1.24 10.94
CA LYS A 78 -1.94 0.99 11.58
C LYS A 78 -1.11 2.26 11.69
N VAL A 79 -1.16 3.11 10.67
CA VAL A 79 -0.49 4.40 10.63
C VAL A 79 -1.43 5.40 9.97
N ASP A 80 -1.50 6.59 10.55
CA ASP A 80 -2.11 7.80 9.96
C ASP A 80 -1.32 8.99 10.52
N SER A 81 -0.20 9.32 9.88
CA SER A 81 0.73 10.32 10.40
C SER A 81 1.69 10.85 9.34
N ASP A 82 2.17 12.07 9.58
CA ASP A 82 3.31 12.66 8.88
C ASP A 82 4.62 12.09 9.41
N PHE A 83 5.57 11.83 8.50
CA PHE A 83 6.94 11.45 8.79
C PHE A 83 7.89 12.41 8.09
N THR A 84 8.84 12.97 8.84
CA THR A 84 9.88 13.88 8.32
C THR A 84 11.25 13.25 8.49
N ALA A 85 12.08 13.32 7.45
CA ALA A 85 13.46 12.86 7.53
C ALA A 85 14.32 13.79 8.43
N PRO A 86 15.27 13.26 9.23
CA PRO A 86 15.62 11.84 9.34
C PRO A 86 14.61 11.06 10.20
N CYS A 87 14.20 9.89 9.71
CA CYS A 87 13.38 8.95 10.46
C CYS A 87 13.96 7.52 10.36
N ASN A 88 13.48 6.64 11.24
CA ASN A 88 13.80 5.22 11.19
C ASN A 88 13.18 4.56 9.96
N THR A 89 13.74 3.41 9.57
CA THR A 89 13.15 2.52 8.57
C THR A 89 11.87 1.89 9.14
N SER A 90 10.80 1.85 8.35
CA SER A 90 9.59 1.09 8.65
C SER A 90 9.63 -0.29 7.98
N ILE A 91 8.82 -1.21 8.51
CA ILE A 91 8.67 -2.56 7.97
C ILE A 91 7.20 -2.94 7.95
N LEU A 92 6.76 -3.55 6.85
CA LEU A 92 5.49 -4.26 6.75
C LEU A 92 5.74 -5.74 6.44
N TYR A 93 4.78 -6.57 6.83
CA TYR A 93 4.74 -8.01 6.64
C TYR A 93 3.51 -8.40 5.80
N PRO A 94 3.38 -9.68 5.38
CA PRO A 94 2.25 -10.12 4.57
C PRO A 94 0.85 -9.86 5.16
N ALA A 95 0.74 -9.74 6.49
CA ALA A 95 -0.53 -9.53 7.19
C ALA A 95 -0.39 -8.70 8.48
N ASP A 96 0.69 -7.92 8.62
CA ASP A 96 0.91 -7.03 9.76
C ASP A 96 1.84 -5.87 9.37
N GLY A 97 1.88 -4.80 10.17
CA GLY A 97 2.70 -3.62 9.94
C GLY A 97 2.18 -2.66 8.86
N GLY A 98 0.93 -2.83 8.41
CA GLY A 98 0.31 -1.98 7.39
C GLY A 98 0.59 -2.47 5.97
N ASN A 99 0.18 -3.70 5.65
CA ASN A 99 0.37 -4.30 4.32
C ASN A 99 -0.27 -3.48 3.21
N MET A 100 -1.38 -2.80 3.51
CA MET A 100 -1.97 -1.81 2.61
C MET A 100 -1.52 -0.42 3.05
N HIS A 101 -0.98 0.39 2.13
CA HIS A 101 -0.63 1.77 2.46
C HIS A 101 -0.75 2.73 1.27
N CYS A 102 -0.87 4.01 1.58
CA CYS A 102 -0.71 5.11 0.64
C CYS A 102 0.35 6.09 1.16
N PHE A 103 1.04 6.75 0.23
CA PHE A 103 1.95 7.85 0.54
C PHE A 103 1.45 9.12 -0.11
N THR A 104 1.36 10.20 0.66
CA THR A 104 1.05 11.55 0.17
C THR A 104 2.19 12.48 0.53
N ALA A 105 2.93 12.96 -0.47
CA ALA A 105 4.08 13.83 -0.25
C ALA A 105 3.63 15.20 0.25
N VAL A 106 4.04 15.58 1.47
CA VAL A 106 3.78 16.92 2.03
C VAL A 106 4.80 17.92 1.46
N THR A 107 6.05 17.50 1.35
CA THR A 107 7.10 18.21 0.61
C THR A 107 7.62 17.32 -0.52
N ALA A 108 8.50 17.84 -1.37
CA ALA A 108 9.30 16.97 -2.22
C ALA A 108 10.03 15.94 -1.33
N CYS A 109 9.90 14.67 -1.65
CA CYS A 109 10.46 13.59 -0.83
C CYS A 109 10.97 12.43 -1.68
N ALA A 110 11.81 11.59 -1.08
CA ALA A 110 12.21 10.32 -1.69
C ALA A 110 12.12 9.19 -0.68
N VAL A 111 11.47 8.10 -1.10
CA VAL A 111 11.29 6.87 -0.31
C VAL A 111 12.02 5.73 -1.00
N LEU A 112 12.90 5.04 -0.26
CA LEU A 112 13.56 3.81 -0.68
C LEU A 112 12.78 2.61 -0.15
N ASP A 113 12.34 1.75 -1.06
CA ASP A 113 11.71 0.46 -0.73
C ASP A 113 12.60 -0.71 -1.12
N VAL A 114 12.67 -1.71 -0.23
CA VAL A 114 13.25 -3.03 -0.49
C VAL A 114 12.16 -4.07 -0.32
N LEU A 115 11.76 -4.69 -1.43
CA LEU A 115 10.62 -5.60 -1.51
C LEU A 115 11.13 -7.05 -1.54
N GLY A 116 10.64 -7.91 -0.66
CA GLY A 116 11.02 -9.31 -0.57
C GLY A 116 9.82 -10.24 -0.35
N PRO A 117 9.47 -11.10 -1.32
CA PRO A 117 9.87 -11.07 -2.73
C PRO A 117 9.27 -9.84 -3.46
N PRO A 118 9.65 -9.56 -4.71
CA PRO A 118 8.96 -8.54 -5.52
C PRO A 118 7.58 -9.02 -6.00
N TYR A 119 6.78 -8.07 -6.46
CA TYR A 119 5.56 -8.35 -7.24
C TYR A 119 5.86 -9.26 -8.44
N SER A 120 4.89 -10.12 -8.77
CA SER A 120 4.97 -11.12 -9.82
C SER A 120 3.58 -11.58 -10.23
N GLU A 121 3.13 -11.18 -11.42
CA GLU A 121 1.85 -11.66 -12.00
C GLU A 121 1.79 -13.20 -12.09
N PRO A 122 2.82 -13.92 -12.59
CA PRO A 122 2.78 -15.37 -12.70
C PRO A 122 2.66 -16.09 -11.35
N ASP A 123 3.16 -15.48 -10.26
CA ASP A 123 3.07 -16.04 -8.92
C ASP A 123 1.87 -15.50 -8.12
N GLY A 124 0.94 -14.79 -8.77
CA GLY A 124 -0.25 -14.22 -8.13
C GLY A 124 0.01 -13.03 -7.20
N ARG A 125 1.23 -12.46 -7.21
CA ARG A 125 1.60 -11.27 -6.41
C ARG A 125 1.42 -10.00 -7.22
N HIS A 126 0.18 -9.69 -7.60
CA HIS A 126 -0.14 -8.43 -8.29
C HIS A 126 -0.34 -7.30 -7.28
N CYS A 127 -0.11 -6.06 -7.73
CA CYS A 127 -0.39 -4.88 -6.92
C CYS A 127 -1.85 -4.48 -7.10
N THR A 128 -2.66 -4.64 -6.05
CA THR A 128 -4.07 -4.25 -6.04
C THR A 128 -4.21 -2.87 -5.42
N TYR A 129 -5.00 -2.01 -6.04
CA TYR A 129 -5.34 -0.69 -5.52
C TYR A 129 -6.70 -0.68 -4.85
N TYR A 130 -6.86 0.18 -3.84
CA TYR A 130 -8.08 0.25 -3.04
C TYR A 130 -8.66 1.67 -3.01
N ARG A 131 -9.98 1.76 -2.88
CA ARG A 131 -10.69 2.94 -2.37
C ARG A 131 -10.91 2.74 -0.88
N GLU A 132 -10.62 3.78 -0.12
CA GLU A 132 -10.92 3.84 1.29
C GLU A 132 -12.28 4.50 1.52
N PHE A 133 -13.03 3.97 2.48
CA PHE A 133 -14.23 4.57 3.01
C PHE A 133 -14.18 4.57 4.55
N PRO A 134 -14.69 5.64 5.21
CA PRO A 134 -14.85 5.66 6.65
C PRO A 134 -15.63 4.44 7.17
N PHE A 135 -15.36 3.99 8.41
CA PHE A 135 -16.09 2.89 9.04
C PHE A 135 -17.62 3.03 8.94
N THR A 136 -18.12 4.26 9.08
CA THR A 136 -19.56 4.60 9.05
C THR A 136 -20.21 4.53 7.67
N SER A 137 -19.45 4.33 6.60
CA SER A 137 -19.98 4.23 5.24
C SER A 137 -20.78 2.95 5.00
N PHE A 138 -20.49 1.88 5.74
CA PHE A 138 -21.17 0.60 5.58
C PHE A 138 -21.63 0.06 6.94
N SER A 139 -22.90 -0.34 7.01
CA SER A 139 -23.46 -1.04 8.17
C SER A 139 -23.53 -2.52 7.86
N VAL A 140 -22.82 -3.34 8.65
CA VAL A 140 -22.86 -4.81 8.55
C VAL A 140 -23.38 -5.39 9.85
N ASP A 141 -24.37 -6.27 9.74
CA ASP A 141 -24.95 -6.96 10.89
C ASP A 141 -23.88 -7.78 11.64
N GLY A 142 -23.85 -7.67 12.97
CA GLY A 142 -22.89 -8.37 13.82
C GLY A 142 -21.57 -7.66 14.03
N VAL A 143 -21.36 -6.48 13.45
CA VAL A 143 -20.14 -5.68 13.62
C VAL A 143 -20.46 -4.47 14.50
N SER A 144 -20.16 -4.57 15.80
CA SER A 144 -20.32 -3.47 16.76
C SER A 144 -18.96 -2.99 17.24
N VAL A 145 -18.50 -1.86 16.70
CA VAL A 145 -17.31 -1.14 17.18
C VAL A 145 -17.77 0.10 17.98
N PRO A 146 -17.27 0.32 19.22
CA PRO A 146 -17.55 1.52 20.01
C PRO A 146 -17.22 2.80 19.21
N GLU A 147 -17.98 3.88 19.40
CA GLU A 147 -17.83 5.09 18.58
C GLU A 147 -16.41 5.66 18.64
N GLU A 148 -15.81 5.68 19.82
CA GLU A 148 -14.43 6.12 20.07
C GLU A 148 -13.36 5.28 19.36
N GLU A 149 -13.68 4.03 18.96
CA GLU A 149 -12.74 3.14 18.28
C GLU A 149 -12.91 3.14 16.76
N ARG A 150 -14.00 3.73 16.23
CA ARG A 150 -14.34 3.68 14.79
C ARG A 150 -13.30 4.35 13.91
N GLU A 151 -12.63 5.39 14.40
CA GLU A 151 -11.54 6.07 13.66
C GLU A 151 -10.34 5.14 13.43
N GLY A 152 -10.20 4.07 14.21
CA GLY A 152 -9.18 3.04 14.02
C GLY A 152 -9.51 2.01 12.93
N TYR A 153 -10.62 2.17 12.19
CA TYR A 153 -11.07 1.24 11.16
C TYR A 153 -11.55 1.95 9.90
N ALA A 154 -11.36 1.29 8.77
CA ALA A 154 -11.83 1.74 7.46
C ALA A 154 -12.32 0.55 6.63
N TRP A 155 -13.16 0.83 5.63
CA TRP A 155 -13.54 -0.14 4.62
C TRP A 155 -12.71 0.08 3.36
N LEU A 156 -12.08 -0.98 2.87
CA LEU A 156 -11.28 -0.92 1.65
C LEU A 156 -11.96 -1.73 0.55
N GLN A 157 -12.19 -1.10 -0.59
CA GLN A 157 -12.78 -1.72 -1.77
C GLN A 157 -11.77 -1.76 -2.91
N GLU A 158 -11.57 -2.92 -3.54
CA GLU A 158 -10.67 -3.05 -4.68
C GLU A 158 -11.13 -2.18 -5.86
N ARG A 159 -10.16 -1.63 -6.59
CA ARG A 159 -10.38 -0.89 -7.83
C ARG A 159 -9.90 -1.74 -9.00
N GLU A 160 -10.77 -1.98 -9.98
CA GLU A 160 -10.40 -2.68 -11.21
C GLU A 160 -9.39 -1.89 -12.07
N ILE A 161 -9.39 -0.56 -11.96
CA ILE A 161 -8.57 0.33 -12.78
C ILE A 161 -7.56 1.06 -11.89
N LYS A 162 -6.27 0.97 -12.27
CA LYS A 162 -5.21 1.83 -11.74
C LYS A 162 -5.68 3.28 -11.89
N PRO A 163 -5.75 4.09 -10.81
CA PRO A 163 -6.36 5.42 -10.90
C PRO A 163 -5.74 6.21 -12.06
N GLU A 164 -6.58 6.84 -12.89
CA GLU A 164 -6.15 7.55 -14.11
C GLU A 164 -5.08 8.62 -13.82
N ASP A 165 -5.07 9.13 -12.59
CA ASP A 165 -4.13 10.14 -12.10
C ASP A 165 -2.74 9.58 -11.72
N VAL A 166 -2.52 8.26 -11.83
CA VAL A 166 -1.27 7.62 -11.39
C VAL A 166 -0.32 7.44 -12.56
N SER A 167 0.42 8.52 -12.84
CA SER A 167 1.57 8.48 -13.75
C SER A 167 2.85 8.16 -12.97
N VAL A 168 3.55 7.11 -13.39
CA VAL A 168 4.88 6.76 -12.84
C VAL A 168 5.86 6.77 -13.99
N THR A 169 6.85 7.67 -13.94
CA THR A 169 7.94 7.70 -14.91
C THR A 169 9.14 6.93 -14.36
N ILE A 170 9.55 5.89 -15.08
CA ILE A 170 10.74 5.10 -14.72
C ILE A 170 11.98 5.86 -15.18
N ALA A 171 12.86 6.22 -14.25
CA ALA A 171 14.16 6.80 -14.53
C ALA A 171 15.28 5.78 -14.35
N ARG A 172 16.33 5.89 -15.19
CA ARG A 172 17.57 5.12 -15.01
C ARG A 172 18.30 5.64 -13.77
N TYR A 173 18.73 4.74 -12.89
CA TYR A 173 19.56 5.07 -11.74
C TYR A 173 20.92 5.65 -12.19
N ARG A 174 21.33 6.76 -11.56
CA ARG A 174 22.55 7.52 -11.87
C ARG A 174 23.48 7.70 -10.66
N GLY A 175 23.21 7.01 -9.56
CA GLY A 175 24.08 7.03 -8.39
C GLY A 175 25.28 6.07 -8.54
N PRO A 176 26.05 5.85 -7.45
CA PRO A 176 27.18 4.93 -7.44
C PRO A 176 26.83 3.53 -7.91
N GLU A 177 27.73 2.86 -8.62
CA GLU A 177 27.51 1.51 -9.12
C GLU A 177 27.18 0.52 -7.97
N ILE A 178 26.15 -0.29 -8.17
CA ILE A 178 25.84 -1.41 -7.27
C ILE A 178 26.54 -2.64 -7.83
N VAL A 179 27.54 -3.11 -7.10
CA VAL A 179 28.33 -4.29 -7.44
C VAL A 179 27.95 -5.44 -6.51
N ASP A 180 27.88 -6.65 -7.07
CA ASP A 180 27.82 -7.86 -6.26
C ASP A 180 29.14 -8.02 -5.49
N LYS A 181 29.05 -8.41 -4.21
CA LYS A 181 30.23 -8.74 -3.40
C LYS A 181 30.65 -10.18 -3.59
#